data_AF-A0A6M3LVZ5-F1
#
_entry.id   AF-A0A6M3LVZ5-F1
#
_cell.length_a   1.000
_cell.length_b   1.000
_cell.length_c   1.000
_cell.angle_alpha   90.00
_cell.angle_beta   90.00
_cell.angle_gamma   90.00
#
_symmetry.space_group_name_H-M   'P 1'
#
loop_
_entity.id
_entity.type
_entity.pdbx_description
1 polymer ?
#
loop_
_entity_poly.entity_id
_entity_poly.type
_entity_poly.pdbx_seq_one_letter_code
_entity_poly.pdbx_strand_id
1 'polypeptide(L)'
;MESKNWYKECGDSIRAEFGADAELFIDLLAATSPRKQVSANWRLAMRIYHVWQNREVPVFGMLPPRSYDNLMRGTLPAHRPNIIKALQRKSLSGNKVTAFAANLKGNLQEVTLDVWMCRHYGYPQILSDKKYAELAAIVRTEAATAGLQPAEYQAVIWHETIRAYGKKPRSYLGVRDRNQLFFEFYLTS
;
A
#
# COMPACT_ATOMS: atom_id res chain seq x y z
N MET A 1 9.63 1.05 20.65
CA MET A 1 9.54 0.01 19.61
C MET A 1 9.88 0.63 18.27
N GLU A 2 10.99 0.18 17.68
CA GLU A 2 11.43 0.56 16.34
C GLU A 2 10.28 0.22 15.36
N SER A 3 9.83 1.16 14.52
CA SER A 3 8.75 1.04 13.51
C SER A 3 7.28 1.31 13.90
N LYS A 4 6.92 1.56 15.17
CA LYS A 4 5.50 1.82 15.54
C LYS A 4 4.85 2.96 14.76
N ASN A 5 5.61 3.99 14.40
CA ASN A 5 5.13 5.18 13.68
C ASN A 5 5.09 5.00 12.16
N TRP A 6 5.40 3.81 11.63
CA TRP A 6 5.64 3.60 10.19
C TRP A 6 4.50 4.08 9.30
N TYR A 7 3.24 3.77 9.65
CA TYR A 7 2.08 4.22 8.88
C TYR A 7 1.92 5.73 8.88
N LYS A 8 2.11 6.36 10.06
CA LYS A 8 2.03 7.81 10.20
C LYS A 8 3.12 8.50 9.37
N GLU A 9 4.37 8.08 9.53
CA GLU A 9 5.51 8.68 8.81
C GLU A 9 5.39 8.48 7.29
N CYS A 10 4.93 7.31 6.83
CA CYS A 10 4.66 7.07 5.41
C CYS A 10 3.53 7.95 4.90
N GLY A 11 2.40 8.04 5.62
CA GLY A 11 1.28 8.89 5.26
C GLY A 11 1.66 10.37 5.19
N ASP A 12 2.41 10.86 6.18
CA ASP A 12 2.88 12.24 6.24
C ASP A 12 3.86 12.56 5.09
N SER A 13 4.77 11.65 4.76
CA SER A 13 5.66 11.81 3.60
C SER A 13 4.88 11.85 2.28
N ILE A 14 3.84 11.02 2.13
CA ILE A 14 3.00 11.04 0.93
C ILE A 14 2.22 12.35 0.85
N ARG A 15 1.67 12.85 1.96
CA ARG A 15 0.98 14.16 1.98
C ARG A 15 1.93 15.30 1.62
N ALA A 16 3.15 15.27 2.12
CA ALA A 16 4.17 16.27 1.80
C ALA A 16 4.57 16.25 0.31
N GLU A 17 4.59 15.08 -0.33
CA GLU A 17 5.01 14.93 -1.72
C GLU A 17 3.90 15.20 -2.73
N PHE A 18 2.67 14.73 -2.47
CA PHE A 18 1.57 14.75 -3.45
C PHE A 18 0.50 15.81 -3.17
N GLY A 19 0.55 16.48 -2.01
CA GLY A 19 -0.39 17.55 -1.65
C GLY A 19 -1.85 17.13 -1.82
N ALA A 20 -2.59 17.81 -2.70
CA ALA A 20 -4.01 17.56 -2.95
C ALA A 20 -4.30 16.15 -3.50
N ASP A 21 -3.33 15.49 -4.14
CA ASP A 21 -3.48 14.15 -4.71
C ASP A 21 -2.96 13.04 -3.79
N ALA A 22 -2.56 13.36 -2.54
CA ALA A 22 -2.03 12.38 -1.59
C ALA A 22 -2.99 11.20 -1.34
N GLU A 23 -4.27 11.47 -1.15
CA GLU A 23 -5.29 10.44 -0.93
C GLU A 23 -5.44 9.50 -2.14
N LEU A 24 -5.41 10.06 -3.35
CA LEU A 24 -5.40 9.29 -4.59
C LEU A 24 -4.16 8.40 -4.68
N PHE A 25 -2.99 8.96 -4.37
CA PHE A 25 -1.75 8.20 -4.42
C PHE A 25 -1.73 7.07 -3.38
N ILE A 26 -2.23 7.31 -2.16
CA ILE A 26 -2.39 6.28 -1.13
C ILE A 26 -3.30 5.15 -1.65
N ASP A 27 -4.41 5.50 -2.29
CA ASP A 27 -5.34 4.50 -2.83
C ASP A 27 -4.72 3.68 -3.97
N LEU A 28 -3.92 4.30 -4.83
CA LEU A 28 -3.13 3.60 -5.85
C LEU A 28 -2.10 2.67 -5.22
N LEU A 29 -1.34 3.15 -4.23
CA LEU A 29 -0.33 2.38 -3.51
C LEU A 29 -0.95 1.16 -2.80
N ALA A 30 -2.15 1.33 -2.25
CA ALA A 30 -2.91 0.24 -1.64
C ALA A 30 -3.43 -0.76 -2.67
N ALA A 31 -4.00 -0.28 -3.79
CA ALA A 31 -4.52 -1.11 -4.87
C ALA A 31 -3.47 -2.03 -5.49
N THR A 32 -2.21 -1.58 -5.57
CA THR A 32 -1.09 -2.34 -6.14
C THR A 32 -0.32 -3.18 -5.11
N SER A 33 -0.62 -3.04 -3.81
CA SER A 33 0.08 -3.73 -2.71
C SER A 33 -0.02 -5.27 -2.69
N PRO A 34 -1.07 -5.94 -3.22
CA PRO A 34 -1.14 -7.39 -3.18
C PRO A 34 0.04 -8.05 -3.91
N ARG A 35 0.76 -8.95 -3.21
CA ARG A 35 1.88 -9.76 -3.73
C ARG A 35 3.03 -8.93 -4.33
N LYS A 36 3.30 -7.72 -3.82
CA LYS A 36 4.43 -6.89 -4.24
C LYS A 36 5.40 -6.61 -3.08
N GLN A 37 6.68 -6.52 -3.40
CA GLN A 37 7.66 -5.94 -2.48
C GLN A 37 7.44 -4.42 -2.40
N VAL A 38 7.72 -3.81 -1.25
CA VAL A 38 7.53 -2.37 -0.97
C VAL A 38 8.08 -1.49 -2.11
N SER A 39 9.33 -1.72 -2.53
CA SER A 39 9.96 -0.92 -3.59
C SER A 39 9.28 -1.06 -4.97
N ALA A 40 8.88 -2.27 -5.33
CA ALA A 40 8.17 -2.53 -6.57
C ALA A 40 6.74 -1.96 -6.54
N ASN A 41 6.09 -1.98 -5.37
CA ASN A 41 4.77 -1.40 -5.17
C ASN A 41 4.81 0.12 -5.40
N TRP A 42 5.76 0.81 -4.77
CA TRP A 42 5.95 2.25 -4.92
C TRP A 42 6.15 2.66 -6.38
N ARG A 43 7.10 2.01 -7.09
CA ARG A 43 7.36 2.33 -8.50
C ARG A 43 6.14 2.09 -9.38
N LEU A 44 5.36 1.05 -9.08
CA LEU A 44 4.15 0.74 -9.84
C LEU A 44 3.08 1.81 -9.61
N ALA A 45 2.84 2.23 -8.36
CA ALA A 45 1.90 3.30 -8.03
C ALA A 45 2.32 4.65 -8.65
N MET A 46 3.61 5.03 -8.53
CA MET A 46 4.19 6.21 -9.17
C MET A 46 3.95 6.25 -10.67
N ARG A 47 4.25 5.16 -11.36
CA ARG A 47 4.06 5.06 -12.81
C ARG A 47 2.58 5.23 -13.20
N ILE A 48 1.67 4.60 -12.46
CA ILE A 48 0.22 4.74 -12.71
C ILE A 48 -0.22 6.19 -12.48
N TYR A 49 0.24 6.81 -11.39
CA TYR A 49 -0.04 8.19 -11.06
C TYR A 49 0.45 9.17 -12.15
N HIS A 50 1.67 9.01 -12.65
CA HIS A 50 2.20 9.86 -13.72
C HIS A 50 1.46 9.70 -15.05
N VAL A 51 1.14 8.47 -15.46
CA VAL A 51 0.34 8.22 -16.68
C VAL A 51 -1.05 8.87 -16.56
N TRP A 52 -1.66 8.81 -15.38
CA TRP A 52 -2.94 9.46 -15.11
C TRP A 52 -2.84 11.00 -15.13
N GLN A 53 -1.85 11.59 -14.46
CA GLN A 53 -1.62 13.04 -14.44
C GLN A 53 -1.38 13.62 -15.83
N ASN A 54 -0.62 12.92 -16.67
CA ASN A 54 -0.32 13.33 -18.05
C ASN A 54 -1.54 13.24 -18.99
N ARG A 55 -2.73 12.94 -18.46
CA ARG A 55 -4.01 12.87 -19.18
C ARG A 55 -3.99 11.97 -20.42
N GLU A 56 -3.07 11.01 -20.48
CA GLU A 56 -3.20 9.85 -21.40
C GLU A 56 -4.42 9.00 -21.06
N VAL A 57 -5.16 9.36 -20.01
CA VAL A 57 -6.40 8.75 -19.55
C VAL A 57 -7.57 9.70 -19.77
N PRO A 58 -8.23 9.68 -20.96
CA PRO A 58 -9.58 10.22 -21.09
C PRO A 58 -10.49 9.46 -20.13
N VAL A 59 -11.54 10.14 -19.67
CA VAL A 59 -12.67 9.59 -18.88
C VAL A 59 -12.88 8.10 -19.18
N PHE A 60 -12.71 7.25 -18.15
CA PHE A 60 -12.67 5.79 -18.29
C PHE A 60 -13.90 5.28 -19.08
N GLY A 61 -13.65 4.74 -20.28
CA GLY A 61 -14.65 4.39 -21.28
C GLY A 61 -14.16 4.62 -22.73
N MET A 62 -13.14 5.46 -22.92
CA MET A 62 -12.56 5.79 -24.24
C MET A 62 -11.01 5.81 -24.26
N LEU A 63 -10.35 4.98 -23.47
CA LEU A 63 -8.89 4.85 -23.55
C LEU A 63 -8.49 4.19 -24.88
N PRO A 64 -7.55 4.76 -25.66
CA PRO A 64 -6.90 4.01 -26.73
C PRO A 64 -6.24 2.76 -26.10
N PRO A 65 -6.29 1.58 -26.76
CA PRO A 65 -5.74 0.34 -26.21
C PRO A 65 -4.30 0.48 -25.69
N ARG A 66 -3.45 1.25 -26.40
CA ARG A 66 -2.06 1.51 -26.01
C ARG A 66 -1.91 2.24 -24.67
N SER A 67 -2.78 3.21 -24.38
CA SER A 67 -2.77 3.96 -23.12
C SER A 67 -3.22 3.08 -21.95
N TYR A 68 -4.20 2.20 -22.18
CA TYR A 68 -4.61 1.22 -21.18
C TYR A 68 -3.50 0.20 -20.88
N ASP A 69 -2.86 -0.34 -21.92
CA ASP A 69 -1.75 -1.30 -21.77
C ASP A 69 -0.55 -0.66 -21.07
N ASN A 70 -0.24 0.59 -21.41
CA ASN A 70 0.75 1.37 -20.71
C ASN A 70 0.33 1.56 -19.25
N LEU A 71 -0.87 2.04 -18.93
CA LEU A 71 -1.35 2.21 -17.56
C LEU A 71 -1.26 0.90 -16.74
N MET A 72 -1.65 -0.24 -17.33
CA MET A 72 -1.75 -1.53 -16.62
C MET A 72 -0.48 -2.39 -16.67
N ARG A 73 0.58 -1.94 -17.33
CA ARG A 73 1.86 -2.69 -17.43
C ARG A 73 2.41 -3.08 -16.05
N GLY A 74 2.70 -4.36 -15.84
CA GLY A 74 3.27 -4.87 -14.58
C GLY A 74 2.27 -5.00 -13.41
N THR A 75 1.00 -4.65 -13.63
CA THR A 75 -0.11 -4.93 -12.69
C THR A 75 -0.57 -6.39 -12.82
N LEU A 76 -1.06 -6.96 -11.72
CA LEU A 76 -1.77 -8.24 -11.76
C LEU A 76 -3.25 -7.99 -12.13
N PRO A 77 -3.95 -8.95 -12.76
CA PRO A 77 -5.39 -8.81 -13.03
C PRO A 77 -6.20 -8.41 -11.79
N ALA A 78 -5.85 -8.95 -10.62
CA ALA A 78 -6.49 -8.65 -9.35
C ALA A 78 -6.27 -7.21 -8.84
N HIS A 79 -5.26 -6.48 -9.34
CA HIS A 79 -5.04 -5.07 -8.99
C HIS A 79 -5.99 -4.14 -9.73
N ARG A 80 -6.34 -4.48 -10.98
CA ARG A 80 -7.00 -3.59 -11.94
C ARG A 80 -8.31 -2.99 -11.41
N PRO A 81 -9.22 -3.75 -10.78
CA PRO A 81 -10.47 -3.15 -10.27
C PRO A 81 -10.23 -2.06 -9.24
N ASN A 82 -9.30 -2.27 -8.31
CA ASN A 82 -8.97 -1.27 -7.28
C ASN A 82 -8.16 -0.09 -7.86
N ILE A 83 -7.33 -0.30 -8.88
CA ILE A 83 -6.66 0.79 -9.59
C ILE A 83 -7.72 1.69 -10.25
N ILE A 84 -8.68 1.11 -10.97
CA ILE A 84 -9.74 1.87 -11.64
C ILE A 84 -10.59 2.63 -10.59
N LYS A 85 -10.94 1.99 -9.47
CA LYS A 85 -11.65 2.65 -8.37
C LYS A 85 -10.87 3.83 -7.82
N ALA A 86 -9.57 3.66 -7.53
CA ALA A 86 -8.71 4.74 -7.05
C ALA A 86 -8.68 5.93 -8.03
N LEU A 87 -8.43 5.68 -9.32
CA LEU A 87 -8.41 6.71 -10.36
C LEU A 87 -9.75 7.44 -10.54
N GLN A 88 -10.86 6.75 -10.24
CA GLN A 88 -12.22 7.33 -10.22
C GLN A 88 -12.60 7.95 -8.87
N ARG A 89 -11.67 7.98 -7.90
CA ARG A 89 -11.91 8.42 -6.51
C ARG A 89 -13.09 7.70 -5.86
N LYS A 90 -13.27 6.41 -6.18
CA LYS A 90 -14.26 5.51 -5.58
C LYS A 90 -13.62 4.65 -4.51
N SER A 91 -14.43 4.22 -3.55
CA SER A 91 -14.00 3.33 -2.47
C SER A 91 -13.37 2.05 -2.99
N LEU A 92 -12.20 1.70 -2.44
CA LEU A 92 -11.50 0.45 -2.70
C LEU A 92 -12.29 -0.76 -2.16
N SER A 93 -11.88 -1.96 -2.57
CA SER A 93 -12.47 -3.22 -2.08
C SER A 93 -11.43 -4.20 -1.57
N GLY A 94 -11.85 -5.02 -0.60
CA GLY A 94 -11.07 -6.10 0.02
C GLY A 94 -10.42 -5.67 1.33
N ASN A 95 -10.63 -6.46 2.39
CA ASN A 95 -10.29 -6.11 3.78
C ASN A 95 -8.86 -5.58 3.95
N LYS A 96 -7.88 -6.29 3.37
CA LYS A 96 -6.48 -5.88 3.45
C LYS A 96 -6.23 -4.54 2.75
N VAL A 97 -6.76 -4.37 1.53
CA VAL A 97 -6.47 -3.19 0.70
C VAL A 97 -7.09 -1.94 1.33
N THR A 98 -8.34 -2.05 1.79
CA THR A 98 -9.05 -0.95 2.45
C THR A 98 -8.41 -0.59 3.78
N ALA A 99 -8.07 -1.57 4.63
CA ALA A 99 -7.39 -1.32 5.90
C ALA A 99 -6.01 -0.68 5.71
N PHE A 100 -5.25 -1.13 4.71
CA PHE A 100 -3.94 -0.58 4.42
C PHE A 100 -4.01 0.88 3.96
N ALA A 101 -4.95 1.21 3.08
CA ALA A 101 -5.22 2.59 2.68
C ALA A 101 -5.63 3.43 3.90
N ALA A 102 -6.59 2.96 4.70
CA ALA A 102 -7.07 3.67 5.88
C ALA A 102 -5.95 3.98 6.90
N ASN A 103 -5.04 3.03 7.13
CA ASN A 103 -3.89 3.21 8.01
C ASN A 103 -2.95 4.32 7.52
N LEU A 104 -2.62 4.36 6.23
CA LEU A 104 -1.81 5.44 5.65
C LEU A 104 -2.53 6.79 5.66
N LYS A 105 -3.87 6.77 5.55
CA LYS A 105 -4.74 7.95 5.66
C LYS A 105 -4.89 8.45 7.11
N GLY A 106 -4.35 7.73 8.09
CA GLY A 106 -4.29 8.15 9.50
C GLY A 106 -5.31 7.46 10.40
N ASN A 107 -6.18 6.58 9.87
CA ASN A 107 -7.02 5.75 10.72
C ASN A 107 -6.20 4.55 11.23
N LEU A 108 -5.56 4.72 12.39
CA LEU A 108 -4.69 3.71 12.99
C LEU A 108 -5.45 2.56 13.68
N GLN A 109 -6.78 2.56 13.65
CA GLN A 109 -7.62 1.49 14.23
C GLN A 109 -7.79 0.28 13.31
N GLU A 110 -7.39 0.42 12.05
CA GLU A 110 -7.58 -0.63 11.05
C GLU A 110 -6.48 -1.68 11.09
N VAL A 111 -6.87 -2.95 10.98
CA VAL A 111 -5.92 -4.06 10.94
C VAL A 111 -5.69 -4.50 9.50
N THR A 112 -4.43 -4.45 9.07
CA THR A 112 -3.96 -4.93 7.77
C THR A 112 -3.27 -6.27 7.93
N LEU A 113 -3.96 -7.36 7.60
CA LEU A 113 -3.38 -8.71 7.59
C LEU A 113 -2.75 -9.00 6.23
N ASP A 114 -1.46 -8.72 6.11
CA ASP A 114 -0.64 -9.11 4.96
C ASP A 114 0.03 -10.47 5.16
N VAL A 115 0.87 -10.90 4.21
CA VAL A 115 1.54 -12.21 4.29
C VAL A 115 2.47 -12.33 5.49
N TRP A 116 3.08 -11.25 5.97
CA TRP A 116 3.99 -11.29 7.11
C TRP A 116 3.22 -11.33 8.42
N MET A 117 2.13 -10.57 8.53
CA MET A 117 1.18 -10.71 9.63
C MET A 117 0.61 -12.13 9.70
N CYS A 118 0.14 -12.68 8.58
CA CYS A 118 -0.36 -14.05 8.55
C CYS A 118 0.70 -15.06 8.99
N ARG A 119 1.95 -14.92 8.51
CA ARG A 119 3.08 -15.79 8.92
C ARG A 119 3.40 -15.70 10.41
N HIS A 120 3.37 -14.50 10.98
CA HIS A 120 3.57 -14.31 12.41
C HIS A 120 2.60 -15.15 13.23
N TYR A 121 1.32 -15.16 12.83
CA TYR A 121 0.27 -15.95 13.48
C TYR A 121 0.13 -17.39 12.94
N GLY A 122 1.11 -17.90 12.19
CA GLY A 122 1.12 -19.29 11.72
C GLY A 122 0.15 -19.61 10.56
N TYR A 123 -0.35 -18.60 9.84
CA TYR A 123 -1.22 -18.78 8.67
C TYR A 123 -0.43 -18.63 7.35
N PRO A 124 -0.23 -19.71 6.56
CA PRO A 124 0.56 -19.64 5.33
C PRO A 124 -0.23 -19.16 4.10
N GLN A 125 -1.54 -19.00 4.20
CA GLN A 125 -2.46 -18.83 3.07
C GLN A 125 -3.38 -17.61 3.20
N ILE A 126 -4.13 -17.34 2.12
CA ILE A 126 -5.16 -16.29 2.09
C ILE A 126 -6.24 -16.64 3.13
N LEU A 127 -6.56 -15.66 3.98
CA LEU A 127 -7.61 -15.80 4.99
C LEU A 127 -8.99 -15.60 4.33
N SER A 128 -9.98 -16.39 4.73
CA SER A 128 -11.38 -16.07 4.46
C SER A 128 -11.79 -14.82 5.23
N ASP A 129 -12.89 -14.16 4.84
CA ASP A 129 -13.36 -12.95 5.53
C ASP A 129 -13.62 -13.20 7.03
N LYS A 130 -14.22 -14.35 7.37
CA LYS A 130 -14.42 -14.76 8.76
C LYS A 130 -13.09 -14.88 9.51
N LYS A 131 -12.10 -15.58 8.94
CA LYS A 131 -10.80 -15.76 9.58
C LYS A 131 -10.01 -14.44 9.67
N TYR A 132 -10.16 -13.56 8.67
CA TYR A 132 -9.61 -12.21 8.70
C TYR A 132 -10.17 -11.43 9.89
N ALA A 133 -11.50 -11.45 10.10
CA ALA A 133 -12.15 -10.76 11.20
C ALA A 133 -11.72 -11.32 12.57
N GLU A 134 -11.66 -12.64 12.72
CA GLU A 134 -11.17 -13.32 13.93
C GLU A 134 -9.73 -12.90 14.26
N LEU A 135 -8.81 -12.99 13.29
CA LEU A 135 -7.41 -12.63 13.53
C LEU A 135 -7.23 -11.14 13.76
N ALA A 136 -8.01 -10.29 13.09
CA ALA A 136 -7.99 -8.86 13.32
C ALA A 136 -8.49 -8.50 14.73
N ALA A 137 -9.43 -9.26 15.31
CA ALA A 137 -9.83 -9.07 16.71
C ALA A 137 -8.70 -9.42 17.68
N ILE A 138 -7.95 -10.51 17.42
CA ILE A 138 -6.77 -10.89 18.21
C ILE A 138 -5.72 -9.77 18.17
N VAL A 139 -5.36 -9.28 16.98
CA VAL A 139 -4.40 -8.18 16.82
C VAL A 139 -4.81 -6.93 17.62
N ARG A 140 -6.11 -6.59 17.64
CA ARG A 140 -6.61 -5.44 18.41
C ARG A 140 -6.46 -5.64 19.92
N THR A 141 -6.78 -6.83 20.42
CA THR A 141 -6.62 -7.17 21.85
C THR A 141 -5.15 -7.12 22.28
N GLU A 142 -4.25 -7.67 21.45
CA GLU A 142 -2.82 -7.63 21.72
C GLU A 142 -2.26 -6.19 21.65
N ALA A 143 -2.69 -5.39 20.66
CA ALA A 143 -2.31 -3.99 20.54
C ALA A 143 -2.73 -3.19 21.78
N ALA A 144 -3.97 -3.38 22.25
CA ALA A 144 -4.47 -2.75 23.48
C ALA A 144 -3.65 -3.15 24.71
N THR A 145 -3.27 -4.44 24.82
CA THR A 145 -2.42 -4.95 25.91
C THR A 145 -1.03 -4.33 25.88
N ALA A 146 -0.50 -4.06 24.68
CA ALA A 146 0.78 -3.38 24.48
C ALA A 146 0.71 -1.85 24.60
N GLY A 147 -0.48 -1.26 24.81
CA GLY A 147 -0.68 0.19 24.85
C GLY A 147 -0.47 0.88 23.50
N LEU A 148 -0.75 0.18 22.39
CA LEU A 148 -0.55 0.65 21.02
C LEU A 148 -1.86 0.65 20.24
N GLN A 149 -1.92 1.50 19.20
CA GLN A 149 -2.97 1.40 18.20
C GLN A 149 -2.75 0.15 17.31
N PRO A 150 -3.82 -0.47 16.77
CA PRO A 150 -3.70 -1.65 15.93
C PRO A 150 -2.70 -1.51 14.77
N ALA A 151 -2.69 -0.36 14.09
CA ALA A 151 -1.76 -0.07 13.00
C ALA A 151 -0.29 0.06 13.46
N GLU A 152 -0.07 0.59 14.65
CA GLU A 152 1.26 0.72 15.24
C GLU A 152 1.80 -0.66 15.65
N TYR A 153 0.97 -1.46 16.30
CA TYR A 153 1.32 -2.81 16.75
C TYR A 153 1.64 -3.73 15.56
N GLN A 154 0.79 -3.76 14.52
CA GLN A 154 1.06 -4.56 13.33
C GLN A 154 2.32 -4.10 12.58
N ALA A 155 2.70 -2.81 12.65
CA ALA A 155 3.93 -2.33 12.03
C ALA A 155 5.17 -2.92 12.74
N VAL A 156 5.14 -2.98 14.08
CA VAL A 156 6.17 -3.64 14.88
C VAL A 156 6.27 -5.12 14.53
N ILE A 157 5.13 -5.86 14.56
CA ILE A 157 5.10 -7.27 14.19
C ILE A 157 5.66 -7.50 12.78
N TRP A 158 5.22 -6.70 11.82
CA TRP A 158 5.67 -6.81 10.43
C TRP A 158 7.19 -6.64 10.32
N HIS A 159 7.74 -5.63 11.00
CA HIS A 159 9.16 -5.35 10.99
C HIS A 159 9.98 -6.48 11.62
N GLU A 160 9.57 -6.96 12.79
CA GLU A 160 10.22 -8.04 13.52
C GLU A 160 10.14 -9.38 12.77
N THR A 161 8.97 -9.70 12.22
CA THR A 161 8.76 -10.94 11.47
C THR A 161 9.63 -10.98 10.22
N ILE A 162 9.78 -9.88 9.48
CA ILE A 162 10.68 -9.82 8.33
C ILE A 162 12.14 -10.04 8.76
N ARG A 163 12.58 -9.46 9.88
CA ARG A 163 13.94 -9.65 10.43
C ARG A 163 14.18 -11.09 10.85
N ALA A 164 13.21 -11.73 11.50
CA ALA A 164 13.30 -13.14 11.89
C ALA A 164 13.47 -14.08 10.69
N TYR A 165 12.94 -13.70 9.52
CA TYR A 165 13.13 -14.40 8.25
C TYR A 165 14.44 -14.01 7.50
N GLY A 166 15.38 -13.34 8.17
CA GLY A 166 16.68 -12.96 7.62
C GLY A 166 16.61 -11.86 6.55
N LYS A 167 15.48 -11.14 6.45
CA LYS A 167 15.29 -10.06 5.48
C LYS A 167 15.43 -8.71 6.16
N LYS A 168 15.83 -7.70 5.38
CA LYS A 168 15.87 -6.30 5.84
C LYS A 168 14.53 -5.62 5.52
N PRO A 169 13.77 -5.17 6.54
CA PRO A 169 12.57 -4.37 6.31
C PRO A 169 12.93 -3.13 5.49
N ARG A 170 12.10 -2.79 4.51
CA ARG A 170 12.26 -1.57 3.70
C ARG A 170 11.01 -0.73 3.83
N SER A 171 11.17 0.53 4.21
CA SER A 171 10.09 1.51 4.22
C SER A 171 9.94 2.17 2.85
N TYR A 172 8.75 2.71 2.55
CA TYR A 172 8.55 3.58 1.39
C TYR A 172 9.43 4.83 1.46
N LEU A 173 9.72 5.33 2.66
CA LEU A 173 10.64 6.45 2.89
C LEU A 173 12.02 6.17 2.28
N GLY A 174 12.65 5.04 2.63
CA GLY A 174 13.94 4.65 2.06
C GLY A 174 13.92 4.13 0.61
N VAL A 175 12.73 4.06 -0.01
CA VAL A 175 12.54 3.80 -1.44
C VAL A 175 12.41 5.10 -2.22
N ARG A 176 11.67 6.08 -1.67
CA ARG A 176 11.54 7.45 -2.21
C ARG A 176 12.91 8.06 -2.46
N ASP A 177 13.77 8.08 -1.44
CA ASP A 177 15.11 8.68 -1.52
C ASP A 177 15.99 8.08 -2.64
N ARG A 178 15.75 6.82 -3.00
CA ARG A 178 16.48 6.14 -4.08
C ARG A 178 15.84 6.27 -5.46
N ASN A 179 14.53 6.47 -5.55
CA ASN A 179 13.83 6.59 -6.84
C ASN A 179 13.82 8.02 -7.38
N GLN A 180 14.01 9.05 -6.52
CA GLN A 180 14.15 10.44 -6.98
C GLN A 180 15.32 10.58 -7.98
N LEU A 181 16.41 9.84 -7.74
CA LEU A 181 17.57 9.75 -8.66
C LEU A 181 17.28 9.06 -10.01
N PHE A 182 16.19 8.27 -10.12
CA PHE A 182 15.88 7.50 -11.34
C PHE A 182 14.84 8.20 -12.22
N PHE A 183 13.93 9.01 -11.65
CA PHE A 183 12.90 9.72 -12.41
C PHE A 183 13.38 11.03 -13.05
N GLU A 184 14.35 11.74 -12.44
CA GLU A 184 14.98 12.91 -13.06
C GLU A 184 15.67 12.57 -14.40
N PHE A 185 16.14 11.33 -14.55
CA PHE A 185 16.79 10.85 -15.77
C PHE A 185 15.82 10.68 -16.95
N TYR A 186 14.53 10.40 -16.70
CA TYR A 186 13.52 10.15 -17.74
C TYR A 186 12.67 11.38 -18.11
N LEU A 187 12.81 12.49 -17.38
CA LEU A 187 12.15 13.77 -17.71
C LEU A 187 13.10 14.75 -18.40
N THR A 188 14.39 14.40 -18.52
CA THR A 188 15.44 15.20 -19.15
C THR A 188 16.05 14.53 -20.39
N SER A 189 15.43 13.46 -20.90
CA SER A 189 15.83 12.78 -22.14
C SER A 189 14.70 12.63 -23.15
#